data_AF-A0A9E2I3U0-F1
#
_entry.id   AF-A0A9E2I3U0-F1
#
_cell.length_a   1.000
_cell.length_b   1.000
_cell.length_c   1.000
_cell.angle_alpha   90.00
_cell.angle_beta   90.00
_cell.angle_gamma   90.00
#
_symmetry.space_group_name_H-M   'P 1'
#
loop_
_entity.id
_entity.type
_entity.pdbx_description
1 polymer ?
#
loop_
_entity_poly.entity_id
_entity_poly.type
_entity_poly.pdbx_seq_one_letter_code
_entity_poly.pdbx_strand_id
1 'polypeptide(L)'
;MNFKKELATEIQNARQDGIDASEIWDLFENATPEQQAMIFVHTLEAGLLDDEYAFEFLTTIRGDIDPVTPEGWAYYTDLLDRLREEDPKLFQDSSHHYHRDLISFAIIEGRWEELSALLTPYLLGEHLDLFTMIIAQLKYHGQVRTLVDAMTTAWPKLKDSTKYVAWASEEFAGTLMELMLVDYLQTTAEHRPNDPKFLEATAFLLPWKEGWLDWFVPTVTQTKSTDWCRADFSEDAGSEPWRHKFSTMQVEFIAAQWRAGVPLTRGLLAWDKWSELFHAQFEAVIKSQKRHKRGQKAKVISLSRYFIPQARKLDKILG
;
A
#
# COMPACT_ATOMS: atom_id res chain seq x y z
N MET A 1 27.90 -36.82 -1.42
CA MET A 1 26.78 -37.78 -1.28
C MET A 1 25.77 -37.49 -2.39
N ASN A 2 24.88 -38.42 -2.78
CA ASN A 2 23.80 -38.07 -3.72
C ASN A 2 22.73 -37.29 -2.96
N PHE A 3 22.55 -36.00 -3.26
CA PHE A 3 21.62 -35.11 -2.55
C PHE A 3 20.21 -35.70 -2.39
N LYS A 4 19.69 -36.38 -3.43
CA LYS A 4 18.37 -37.05 -3.35
C LYS A 4 18.34 -38.17 -2.32
N LYS A 5 19.46 -38.88 -2.13
CA LYS A 5 19.57 -39.96 -1.15
C LYS A 5 19.65 -39.39 0.27
N GLU A 6 20.35 -38.27 0.43
CA GLU A 6 20.46 -37.52 1.69
C GLU A 6 19.07 -37.02 2.12
N LEU A 7 18.40 -36.26 1.26
CA LEU A 7 17.03 -35.79 1.49
C LEU A 7 16.05 -36.93 1.81
N ALA A 8 16.10 -38.03 1.05
CA ALA A 8 15.24 -39.19 1.32
C ALA A 8 15.52 -39.83 2.69
N THR A 9 16.77 -39.78 3.15
CA THR A 9 17.15 -40.28 4.48
C THR A 9 16.56 -39.38 5.55
N GLU A 10 16.70 -38.05 5.41
CA GLU A 10 16.17 -37.12 6.41
C GLU A 10 14.64 -37.12 6.48
N ILE A 11 13.94 -37.21 5.33
CA ILE A 11 12.48 -37.38 5.32
C ILE A 11 12.06 -38.68 6.01
N GLN A 12 12.83 -39.76 5.84
CA GLN A 12 12.54 -41.02 6.51
C GLN A 12 12.76 -40.92 8.02
N ASN A 13 13.83 -40.25 8.46
CA ASN A 13 14.13 -40.02 9.88
C ASN A 13 13.02 -39.19 10.53
N ALA A 14 12.64 -38.05 9.92
CA ALA A 14 11.59 -37.17 10.43
C ALA A 14 10.22 -37.88 10.60
N ARG A 15 9.92 -38.84 9.72
CA ARG A 15 8.72 -39.70 9.84
C ARG A 15 8.77 -40.67 11.03
N GLN A 16 9.96 -41.15 11.39
CA GLN A 16 10.16 -42.13 12.45
C GLN A 16 10.21 -41.47 13.84
N ASP A 17 10.89 -40.33 13.93
CA ASP A 17 11.12 -39.63 15.19
C ASP A 17 9.99 -38.65 15.56
N GLY A 18 9.14 -38.31 14.58
CA GLY A 18 7.97 -37.45 14.73
C GLY A 18 8.32 -35.97 14.60
N ILE A 19 7.99 -35.36 13.45
CA ILE A 19 8.08 -33.93 13.08
C ILE A 19 9.22 -33.15 13.77
N ASP A 20 10.42 -33.72 13.86
CA ASP A 20 11.62 -32.92 14.09
C ASP A 20 12.18 -32.56 12.71
N ALA A 21 11.69 -31.44 12.17
CA ALA A 21 12.08 -30.96 10.85
C ALA A 21 13.42 -30.18 10.86
N SER A 22 14.12 -30.12 12.00
CA SER A 22 15.36 -29.35 12.14
C SER A 22 16.45 -29.80 11.15
N GLU A 23 16.65 -31.10 10.97
CA GLU A 23 17.68 -31.62 10.03
C GLU A 23 17.29 -31.36 8.56
N ILE A 24 15.99 -31.36 8.24
CA ILE A 24 15.50 -31.00 6.90
C ILE A 24 15.73 -29.50 6.65
N TRP A 25 15.53 -28.66 7.67
CA TRP A 25 15.80 -27.23 7.59
C TRP A 25 17.30 -26.94 7.42
N ASP A 26 18.17 -27.60 8.18
CA ASP A 26 19.62 -27.46 8.03
C ASP A 26 20.09 -27.87 6.62
N LEU A 27 19.51 -28.95 6.06
CA LEU A 27 19.77 -29.35 4.68
C LEU A 27 19.28 -28.28 3.67
N PHE A 28 18.16 -27.62 3.96
CA PHE A 28 17.57 -26.58 3.13
C PHE A 28 18.38 -25.27 3.13
N GLU A 29 18.84 -24.80 4.29
CA GLU A 29 19.63 -23.56 4.37
C GLU A 29 20.96 -23.65 3.61
N ASN A 30 21.52 -24.86 3.49
CA ASN A 30 22.79 -25.11 2.80
C ASN A 30 22.64 -25.54 1.33
N ALA A 31 21.41 -25.61 0.81
CA ALA A 31 21.10 -26.07 -0.53
C ALA A 31 21.16 -24.95 -1.59
N THR A 32 21.34 -25.32 -2.86
CA THR A 32 21.11 -24.37 -3.98
C THR A 32 19.61 -24.08 -4.14
N PRO A 33 19.19 -23.00 -4.84
CA PRO A 33 17.77 -22.71 -5.04
C PRO A 33 16.96 -23.87 -5.64
N GLU A 34 17.52 -24.61 -6.60
CA GLU A 34 16.85 -25.77 -7.19
C GLU A 34 16.72 -26.94 -6.20
N GLN A 35 17.72 -27.09 -5.32
CA GLN A 35 17.73 -28.10 -4.27
C GLN A 35 16.76 -27.73 -3.14
N GLN A 36 16.67 -26.46 -2.76
CA GLN A 36 15.72 -25.91 -1.80
C GLN A 36 14.27 -26.22 -2.19
N ALA A 37 13.91 -25.93 -3.44
CA ALA A 37 12.59 -26.26 -3.97
C ALA A 37 12.33 -27.78 -4.02
N MET A 38 13.36 -28.58 -4.33
CA MET A 38 13.25 -30.04 -4.27
C MET A 38 12.99 -30.54 -2.84
N ILE A 39 13.63 -29.95 -1.82
CA ILE A 39 13.37 -30.25 -0.41
C ILE A 39 11.94 -29.88 -0.05
N PHE A 40 11.49 -28.67 -0.40
CA PHE A 40 10.12 -28.23 -0.14
C PHE A 40 9.09 -29.21 -0.72
N VAL A 41 9.22 -29.54 -2.01
CA VAL A 41 8.30 -30.45 -2.71
C VAL A 41 8.26 -31.82 -2.05
N HIS A 42 9.42 -32.42 -1.75
CA HIS A 42 9.44 -33.75 -1.14
C HIS A 42 8.94 -33.75 0.31
N THR A 43 9.14 -32.65 1.05
CA THR A 43 8.64 -32.51 2.43
C THR A 43 7.12 -32.31 2.44
N LEU A 44 6.59 -31.56 1.47
CA LEU A 44 5.15 -31.42 1.22
C LEU A 44 4.51 -32.77 0.86
N GLU A 45 5.05 -33.47 -0.14
CA GLU A 45 4.60 -34.82 -0.54
C GLU A 45 4.65 -35.80 0.63
N ALA A 46 5.58 -35.59 1.56
CA ALA A 46 5.75 -36.44 2.72
C ALA A 46 4.73 -36.19 3.83
N GLY A 47 3.96 -35.09 3.77
CA GLY A 47 3.03 -34.63 4.80
C GLY A 47 3.73 -34.15 6.06
N LEU A 48 4.94 -33.60 5.92
CA LEU A 48 5.81 -33.19 7.04
C LEU A 48 5.84 -31.68 7.27
N LEU A 49 5.18 -30.89 6.43
CA LEU A 49 5.10 -29.44 6.60
C LEU A 49 3.94 -29.05 7.51
N ASP A 50 4.20 -28.14 8.43
CA ASP A 50 3.18 -27.29 9.07
C ASP A 50 3.17 -25.89 8.44
N ASP A 51 2.30 -25.01 8.93
CA ASP A 51 2.07 -23.68 8.37
C ASP A 51 3.29 -22.76 8.49
N GLU A 52 4.01 -22.85 9.60
CA GLU A 52 5.23 -22.10 9.85
C GLU A 52 6.33 -22.55 8.88
N TYR A 53 6.63 -23.84 8.80
CA TYR A 53 7.64 -24.35 7.88
C TYR A 53 7.27 -24.09 6.43
N ALA A 54 6.05 -24.39 6.00
CA ALA A 54 5.64 -24.14 4.61
C ALA A 54 5.84 -22.67 4.21
N PHE A 55 5.51 -21.75 5.11
CA PHE A 55 5.73 -20.31 4.91
C PHE A 55 7.22 -19.94 4.85
N GLU A 56 8.04 -20.46 5.77
CA GLU A 56 9.48 -20.20 5.81
C GLU A 56 10.21 -20.74 4.57
N PHE A 57 9.97 -21.99 4.19
CA PHE A 57 10.53 -22.60 2.97
C PHE A 57 10.23 -21.73 1.74
N LEU A 58 8.95 -21.37 1.54
CA LEU A 58 8.54 -20.58 0.38
C LEU A 58 9.11 -19.16 0.42
N THR A 59 9.15 -18.52 1.58
CA THR A 59 9.70 -17.16 1.71
C THR A 59 11.20 -17.12 1.43
N THR A 60 11.95 -18.13 1.90
CA THR A 60 13.38 -18.26 1.62
C THR A 60 13.63 -18.57 0.15
N ILE A 61 12.93 -19.55 -0.44
CA ILE A 61 13.05 -19.85 -1.88
C ILE A 61 12.79 -18.59 -2.71
N ARG A 62 11.73 -17.82 -2.38
CA ARG A 62 11.42 -16.57 -3.07
C ARG A 62 12.53 -15.51 -2.94
N GLY A 63 13.23 -15.48 -1.81
CA GLY A 63 14.37 -14.58 -1.60
C GLY A 63 15.61 -14.98 -2.39
N ASP A 64 15.79 -16.29 -2.63
CA ASP A 64 16.97 -16.85 -3.29
C ASP A 64 16.82 -17.00 -4.82
N ILE A 65 15.59 -17.16 -5.33
CA ILE A 65 15.30 -16.98 -6.76
C ILE A 65 15.37 -15.50 -7.10
N ASP A 66 15.76 -15.14 -8.34
CA ASP A 66 15.73 -13.76 -8.80
C ASP A 66 14.27 -13.27 -8.88
N PRO A 67 13.77 -12.53 -7.86
CA PRO A 67 12.36 -12.21 -7.73
C PRO A 67 12.03 -10.98 -8.60
N VAL A 68 12.91 -10.59 -9.52
CA VAL A 68 12.64 -9.55 -10.53
C VAL A 68 12.55 -10.10 -11.95
N THR A 69 12.63 -11.42 -12.12
CA THR A 69 12.50 -12.08 -13.43
C THR A 69 11.16 -12.79 -13.58
N PRO A 70 10.53 -12.76 -14.78
CA PRO A 70 9.34 -13.56 -15.06
C PRO A 70 9.53 -15.05 -14.78
N GLU A 71 10.71 -15.59 -15.05
CA GLU A 71 11.05 -16.99 -14.79
C GLU A 71 11.01 -17.33 -13.29
N GLY A 72 11.55 -16.44 -12.44
CA GLY A 72 11.47 -16.57 -10.98
C GLY A 72 10.04 -16.54 -10.46
N TRP A 73 9.20 -15.62 -10.98
CA TRP A 73 7.80 -15.53 -10.59
C TRP A 73 7.01 -16.77 -10.98
N ALA A 74 7.20 -17.27 -12.19
CA ALA A 74 6.56 -18.50 -12.66
C ALA A 74 6.97 -19.68 -11.76
N TYR A 75 8.27 -19.81 -11.46
CA TYR A 75 8.76 -20.87 -10.59
C TYR A 75 8.17 -20.84 -9.18
N TYR A 76 8.09 -19.66 -8.56
CA TYR A 76 7.45 -19.52 -7.25
C TYR A 76 5.95 -19.83 -7.31
N THR A 77 5.27 -19.38 -8.36
CA THR A 77 3.83 -19.63 -8.56
C THR A 77 3.57 -21.13 -8.68
N ASP A 78 4.40 -21.88 -9.41
CA ASP A 78 4.28 -23.34 -9.52
C ASP A 78 4.40 -24.04 -8.15
N LEU A 79 5.27 -23.55 -7.26
CA LEU A 79 5.40 -24.10 -5.90
C LEU A 79 4.17 -23.80 -5.03
N LEU A 80 3.60 -22.60 -5.15
CA LEU A 80 2.35 -22.23 -4.47
C LEU A 80 1.16 -23.05 -4.98
N ASP A 81 1.10 -23.28 -6.29
CA ASP A 81 0.05 -24.08 -6.93
C ASP A 81 0.13 -25.52 -6.42
N ARG A 82 1.34 -26.06 -6.32
CA ARG A 82 1.55 -27.39 -5.75
C ARG A 82 1.15 -27.48 -4.28
N LEU A 83 1.50 -26.47 -3.46
CA LEU A 83 1.04 -26.41 -2.07
C LEU A 83 -0.48 -26.42 -1.99
N ARG A 84 -1.13 -25.60 -2.82
CA ARG A 84 -2.59 -25.48 -2.88
C ARG A 84 -3.29 -26.76 -3.35
N GLU A 85 -2.67 -27.54 -4.22
CA GLU A 85 -3.22 -28.80 -4.74
C GLU A 85 -3.02 -29.96 -3.75
N GLU A 86 -1.82 -30.11 -3.18
CA GLU A 86 -1.46 -31.24 -2.31
C GLU A 86 -2.01 -31.06 -0.88
N ASP A 87 -1.97 -29.84 -0.33
CA ASP A 87 -2.55 -29.51 0.97
C ASP A 87 -3.27 -28.15 0.94
N PRO A 88 -4.54 -28.12 0.49
CA PRO A 88 -5.32 -26.90 0.41
C PRO A 88 -5.50 -26.21 1.77
N LYS A 89 -5.49 -26.96 2.88
CA LYS A 89 -5.68 -26.36 4.21
C LYS A 89 -4.42 -25.60 4.61
N LEU A 90 -3.27 -26.24 4.47
CA LEU A 90 -1.98 -25.64 4.75
C LEU A 90 -1.74 -24.37 3.91
N PHE A 91 -2.14 -24.40 2.63
CA PHE A 91 -2.12 -23.20 1.79
C PHE A 91 -3.00 -22.07 2.36
N GLN A 92 -4.20 -22.40 2.87
CA GLN A 92 -5.13 -21.41 3.41
C GLN A 92 -4.61 -20.72 4.67
N ASP A 93 -3.92 -21.46 5.54
CA ASP A 93 -3.42 -20.95 6.84
C ASP A 93 -2.49 -19.74 6.67
N SER A 94 -1.66 -19.71 5.61
CA SER A 94 -0.76 -18.59 5.26
C SER A 94 -1.13 -17.88 3.95
N SER A 95 -2.36 -18.08 3.45
CA SER A 95 -2.78 -17.63 2.11
C SER A 95 -2.62 -16.13 1.86
N HIS A 96 -2.81 -15.30 2.88
CA HIS A 96 -2.66 -13.84 2.79
C HIS A 96 -1.22 -13.46 2.36
N HIS A 97 -0.20 -14.11 2.91
CA HIS A 97 1.18 -13.84 2.50
C HIS A 97 1.44 -14.24 1.05
N TYR A 98 0.97 -15.42 0.63
CA TYR A 98 1.13 -15.88 -0.75
C TYR A 98 0.42 -14.96 -1.75
N HIS A 99 -0.80 -14.51 -1.42
CA HIS A 99 -1.57 -13.61 -2.28
C HIS A 99 -0.95 -12.22 -2.37
N ARG A 100 -0.28 -11.71 -1.33
CA ARG A 100 0.49 -10.45 -1.42
C ARG A 100 1.55 -10.54 -2.53
N ASP A 101 2.22 -11.68 -2.61
CA ASP A 101 3.30 -11.90 -3.56
C ASP A 101 2.76 -12.06 -4.98
N LEU A 102 1.69 -12.86 -5.15
CA LEU A 102 0.99 -13.00 -6.43
C LEU A 102 0.42 -11.66 -6.94
N ILE A 103 -0.11 -10.80 -6.04
CA ILE A 103 -0.54 -9.44 -6.39
C ILE A 103 0.64 -8.62 -6.90
N SER A 104 1.79 -8.71 -6.23
CA SER A 104 3.00 -7.98 -6.64
C SER A 104 3.44 -8.41 -8.04
N PHE A 105 3.41 -9.71 -8.35
CA PHE A 105 3.73 -10.21 -9.69
C PHE A 105 2.72 -9.75 -10.73
N ALA A 106 1.42 -9.85 -10.44
CA ALA A 106 0.36 -9.36 -11.33
C ALA A 106 0.49 -7.85 -11.62
N ILE A 107 0.88 -7.05 -10.63
CA ILE A 107 1.14 -5.62 -10.80
C ILE A 107 2.33 -5.39 -11.76
N ILE A 108 3.44 -6.11 -11.57
CA ILE A 108 4.65 -5.93 -12.38
C ILE A 108 4.40 -6.34 -13.83
N GLU A 109 3.66 -7.43 -14.06
CA GLU A 109 3.31 -7.93 -15.39
C GLU A 109 2.11 -7.23 -16.02
N GLY A 110 1.42 -6.37 -15.26
CA GLY A 110 0.23 -5.65 -15.73
C GLY A 110 -1.00 -6.55 -15.93
N ARG A 111 -1.08 -7.69 -15.23
CA ARG A 111 -2.21 -8.64 -15.24
C ARG A 111 -3.34 -8.17 -14.33
N TRP A 112 -3.92 -7.02 -14.66
CA TRP A 112 -4.90 -6.32 -13.82
C TRP A 112 -6.19 -7.12 -13.60
N GLU A 113 -6.57 -7.95 -14.56
CA GLU A 113 -7.75 -8.81 -14.53
C GLU A 113 -7.72 -9.86 -13.42
N GLU A 114 -6.54 -10.25 -12.94
CA GLU A 114 -6.39 -11.26 -11.89
C GLU A 114 -6.58 -10.69 -10.48
N LEU A 115 -6.39 -9.38 -10.32
CA LEU A 115 -6.37 -8.74 -9.01
C LEU A 115 -7.64 -8.97 -8.20
N SER A 116 -8.81 -9.02 -8.84
CA SER A 116 -10.07 -9.25 -8.12
C SER A 116 -10.07 -10.61 -7.41
N ALA A 117 -9.58 -11.67 -8.07
CA ALA A 117 -9.50 -12.99 -7.45
C ALA A 117 -8.41 -13.00 -6.37
N LEU A 118 -7.27 -12.38 -6.65
CA LEU A 118 -6.14 -12.35 -5.73
C LEU A 118 -6.42 -11.56 -4.43
N LEU A 119 -7.38 -10.63 -4.45
CA LEU A 119 -7.77 -9.85 -3.27
C LEU A 119 -8.68 -10.62 -2.30
N THR A 120 -9.21 -11.79 -2.68
CA THR A 120 -10.21 -12.55 -1.91
C THR A 120 -9.84 -12.76 -0.42
N PRO A 121 -8.60 -13.15 -0.06
CA PRO A 121 -8.26 -13.38 1.35
C PRO A 121 -8.44 -12.14 2.25
N TYR A 122 -8.30 -10.94 1.68
CA TYR A 122 -8.40 -9.67 2.43
C TYR A 122 -9.84 -9.20 2.64
N LEU A 123 -10.81 -9.78 1.91
CA LEU A 123 -12.22 -9.40 1.99
C LEU A 123 -12.88 -9.79 3.31
N LEU A 124 -12.26 -10.68 4.08
CA LEU A 124 -12.73 -11.10 5.41
C LEU A 124 -12.45 -10.04 6.50
N GLY A 125 -11.73 -8.97 6.18
CA GLY A 125 -11.31 -7.96 7.16
C GLY A 125 -10.19 -8.42 8.08
N GLU A 126 -9.46 -9.46 7.69
CA GLU A 126 -8.26 -9.94 8.39
C GLU A 126 -6.99 -9.39 7.72
N HIS A 127 -5.86 -9.40 8.43
CA HIS A 127 -4.56 -8.95 7.92
C HIS A 127 -4.59 -7.52 7.33
N LEU A 128 -5.23 -6.59 8.06
CA LEU A 128 -5.44 -5.21 7.61
C LEU A 128 -4.14 -4.46 7.30
N ASP A 129 -3.04 -4.78 7.99
CA ASP A 129 -1.71 -4.24 7.74
C ASP A 129 -1.21 -4.58 6.32
N LEU A 130 -1.29 -5.85 5.92
CA LEU A 130 -0.95 -6.29 4.57
C LEU A 130 -1.91 -5.72 3.53
N PHE A 131 -3.21 -5.69 3.83
CA PHE A 131 -4.17 -5.12 2.90
C PHE A 131 -3.91 -3.62 2.67
N THR A 132 -3.53 -2.87 3.71
CA THR A 132 -3.18 -1.45 3.60
C THR A 132 -1.96 -1.24 2.68
N MET A 133 -0.96 -2.11 2.75
CA MET A 133 0.18 -2.08 1.82
C MET A 133 -0.26 -2.33 0.38
N ILE A 134 -1.13 -3.31 0.15
CA ILE A 134 -1.69 -3.63 -1.17
C ILE A 134 -2.53 -2.47 -1.71
N ILE A 135 -3.37 -1.86 -0.86
CA ILE A 135 -4.16 -0.67 -1.23
C ILE A 135 -3.23 0.44 -1.73
N ALA A 136 -2.11 0.72 -1.04
CA ALA A 136 -1.15 1.73 -1.47
C ALA A 136 -0.52 1.40 -2.85
N GLN A 137 -0.13 0.14 -3.08
CA GLN A 137 0.41 -0.30 -4.37
C GLN A 137 -0.63 -0.14 -5.50
N LEU A 138 -1.85 -0.62 -5.28
CA LEU A 138 -2.92 -0.55 -6.27
C LEU A 138 -3.40 0.89 -6.53
N LYS A 139 -3.41 1.76 -5.50
CA LYS A 139 -3.61 3.21 -5.64
C LYS A 139 -2.53 3.81 -6.53
N TYR A 140 -1.26 3.44 -6.35
CA TYR A 140 -0.16 3.93 -7.19
C TYR A 140 -0.36 3.56 -8.67
N HIS A 141 -0.93 2.40 -8.97
CA HIS A 141 -1.20 1.95 -10.33
C HIS A 141 -2.58 2.36 -10.88
N GLY A 142 -3.41 3.07 -10.11
CA GLY A 142 -4.71 3.56 -10.58
C GLY A 142 -5.80 2.50 -10.66
N GLN A 143 -5.67 1.39 -9.92
CA GLN A 143 -6.64 0.29 -9.88
C GLN A 143 -7.86 0.64 -9.01
N VAL A 144 -8.51 1.76 -9.32
CA VAL A 144 -9.53 2.39 -8.46
C VAL A 144 -10.74 1.49 -8.27
N ARG A 145 -11.36 1.01 -9.35
CA ARG A 145 -12.58 0.18 -9.27
C ARG A 145 -12.35 -1.13 -8.52
N THR A 146 -11.27 -1.83 -8.85
CA THR A 146 -10.85 -3.05 -8.16
C THR A 146 -10.72 -2.82 -6.64
N LEU A 147 -10.13 -1.69 -6.23
CA LEU A 147 -10.04 -1.34 -4.82
C LEU A 147 -11.38 -0.96 -4.20
N VAL A 148 -12.22 -0.17 -4.87
CA VAL A 148 -13.56 0.20 -4.39
C VAL A 148 -14.38 -1.06 -4.12
N ASP A 149 -14.40 -2.02 -5.05
CA ASP A 149 -15.15 -3.27 -4.92
C ASP A 149 -14.64 -4.12 -3.75
N ALA A 150 -13.33 -4.32 -3.66
CA ALA A 150 -12.70 -5.11 -2.60
C ALA A 150 -12.91 -4.46 -1.21
N MET A 151 -12.65 -3.16 -1.09
CA MET A 151 -12.77 -2.46 0.19
C MET A 151 -14.22 -2.31 0.64
N THR A 152 -15.16 -2.10 -0.29
CA THR A 152 -16.60 -2.07 0.03
C THR A 152 -17.06 -3.43 0.58
N THR A 153 -16.54 -4.52 0.00
CA THR A 153 -16.84 -5.89 0.47
C THR A 153 -16.24 -6.15 1.86
N ALA A 154 -15.03 -5.68 2.13
CA ALA A 154 -14.36 -5.85 3.41
C ALA A 154 -14.94 -4.96 4.53
N TRP A 155 -15.49 -3.79 4.18
CA TRP A 155 -15.90 -2.76 5.15
C TRP A 155 -16.82 -3.27 6.28
N PRO A 156 -17.90 -4.03 6.03
CA PRO A 156 -18.76 -4.53 7.10
C PRO A 156 -18.03 -5.39 8.13
N LYS A 157 -16.97 -6.11 7.72
CA LYS A 157 -16.16 -6.94 8.62
C LYS A 157 -15.20 -6.11 9.47
N LEU A 158 -14.67 -5.03 8.89
CA LEU A 158 -13.74 -4.14 9.56
C LEU A 158 -14.43 -3.17 10.52
N LYS A 159 -15.57 -2.61 10.13
CA LYS A 159 -16.32 -1.62 10.91
C LYS A 159 -16.68 -2.12 12.31
N ASP A 160 -17.10 -3.37 12.42
CA ASP A 160 -17.56 -3.96 13.68
C ASP A 160 -16.45 -4.79 14.37
N SER A 161 -15.23 -4.77 13.82
CA SER A 161 -14.11 -5.56 14.36
C SER A 161 -13.57 -4.96 15.65
N THR A 162 -13.50 -5.79 16.69
CA THR A 162 -12.79 -5.47 17.94
C THR A 162 -11.31 -5.86 17.89
N LYS A 163 -10.84 -6.47 16.79
CA LYS A 163 -9.44 -6.92 16.63
C LYS A 163 -8.49 -5.74 16.39
N TYR A 164 -9.00 -4.63 15.84
CA TYR A 164 -8.20 -3.46 15.50
C TYR A 164 -8.50 -2.28 16.42
N VAL A 165 -7.53 -1.38 16.49
CA VAL A 165 -7.68 -0.06 17.12
C VAL A 165 -8.72 0.77 16.37
N ALA A 166 -9.50 1.59 17.09
CA ALA A 166 -10.64 2.30 16.51
C ALA A 166 -10.28 3.14 15.26
N TRP A 167 -9.12 3.82 15.30
CA TRP A 167 -8.64 4.65 14.19
C TRP A 167 -8.36 3.86 12.91
N ALA A 168 -8.10 2.55 12.98
CA ALA A 168 -7.84 1.74 11.79
C ALA A 168 -9.07 1.62 10.89
N SER A 169 -10.26 1.48 11.50
CA SER A 169 -11.53 1.49 10.76
C SER A 169 -11.83 2.85 10.13
N GLU A 170 -11.48 3.94 10.83
CA GLU A 170 -11.64 5.31 10.32
C GLU A 170 -10.70 5.59 9.14
N GLU A 171 -9.43 5.18 9.22
CA GLU A 171 -8.48 5.31 8.12
C GLU A 171 -8.88 4.47 6.90
N PHE A 172 -9.37 3.25 7.13
CA PHE A 172 -9.87 2.40 6.06
C PHE A 172 -11.09 3.03 5.36
N ALA A 173 -12.07 3.52 6.12
CA ALA A 173 -13.24 4.19 5.59
C ALA A 173 -12.88 5.48 4.85
N GLY A 174 -11.96 6.29 5.39
CA GLY A 174 -11.46 7.49 4.73
C GLY A 174 -10.78 7.18 3.40
N THR A 175 -9.98 6.10 3.34
CA THR A 175 -9.35 5.64 2.11
C THR A 175 -10.37 5.17 1.07
N LEU A 176 -11.41 4.43 1.50
CA LEU A 176 -12.51 4.03 0.61
C LEU A 176 -13.30 5.24 0.10
N MET A 177 -13.62 6.21 0.95
CA MET A 177 -14.27 7.45 0.53
C MET A 177 -13.47 8.21 -0.53
N GLU A 178 -12.15 8.32 -0.35
CA GLU A 178 -11.26 8.92 -1.36
C GLU A 178 -11.33 8.16 -2.69
N LEU A 179 -11.25 6.82 -2.66
CA LEU A 179 -11.32 5.99 -3.86
C LEU A 179 -12.67 6.13 -4.58
N MET A 180 -13.78 6.16 -3.84
CA MET A 180 -15.11 6.38 -4.40
C MET A 180 -15.24 7.77 -5.03
N LEU A 181 -14.62 8.80 -4.44
CA LEU A 181 -14.54 10.12 -5.07
C LEU A 181 -13.74 10.07 -6.37
N VAL A 182 -12.60 9.38 -6.38
CA VAL A 182 -11.80 9.25 -7.61
C VAL A 182 -12.58 8.51 -8.70
N ASP A 183 -13.26 7.41 -8.38
CA ASP A 183 -14.11 6.71 -9.36
C ASP A 183 -15.24 7.62 -9.88
N TYR A 184 -15.90 8.38 -9.00
CA TYR A 184 -16.90 9.38 -9.39
C TYR A 184 -16.31 10.41 -10.38
N LEU A 185 -15.14 10.96 -10.08
CA LEU A 185 -14.43 11.92 -10.94
C LEU A 185 -13.93 11.34 -12.27
N GLN A 186 -13.75 10.02 -12.36
CA GLN A 186 -13.30 9.35 -13.58
C GLN A 186 -14.46 8.93 -14.48
N THR A 187 -15.66 8.74 -13.91
CA THR A 187 -16.78 8.08 -14.59
C THR A 187 -17.97 9.00 -14.83
N THR A 188 -18.02 10.16 -14.18
CA THR A 188 -19.10 11.13 -14.31
C THR A 188 -18.71 12.25 -15.26
N ALA A 189 -19.62 12.67 -16.15
CA ALA A 189 -19.31 13.76 -17.09
C ALA A 189 -19.37 15.16 -16.44
N GLU A 190 -20.31 15.38 -15.52
CA GLU A 190 -20.50 16.64 -14.80
C GLU A 190 -20.27 16.46 -13.30
N HIS A 191 -19.08 16.82 -12.83
CA HIS A 191 -18.71 16.72 -11.43
C HIS A 191 -19.37 17.83 -10.61
N ARG A 192 -20.07 17.47 -9.53
CA ARG A 192 -20.67 18.44 -8.61
C ARG A 192 -20.33 18.07 -7.16
N PRO A 193 -19.84 19.03 -6.33
CA PRO A 193 -19.57 18.77 -4.91
C PRO A 193 -20.76 18.20 -4.13
N ASN A 194 -21.97 18.58 -4.53
CA ASN A 194 -23.22 18.26 -3.88
C ASN A 194 -24.07 17.25 -4.68
N ASP A 195 -23.45 16.42 -5.50
CA ASP A 195 -24.17 15.38 -6.26
C ASP A 195 -24.86 14.40 -5.29
N PRO A 196 -26.21 14.34 -5.28
CA PRO A 196 -26.94 13.54 -4.32
C PRO A 196 -26.66 12.04 -4.45
N LYS A 197 -26.39 11.54 -5.67
CA LYS A 197 -26.11 10.11 -5.87
C LYS A 197 -24.76 9.73 -5.28
N PHE A 198 -23.76 10.58 -5.45
CA PHE A 198 -22.44 10.37 -4.86
C PHE A 198 -22.48 10.44 -3.33
N LEU A 199 -23.19 11.43 -2.79
CA LEU A 199 -23.35 11.58 -1.34
C LEU A 199 -24.11 10.40 -0.72
N GLU A 200 -25.18 9.92 -1.36
CA GLU A 200 -25.92 8.72 -0.94
C GLU A 200 -25.02 7.48 -0.99
N ALA A 201 -24.25 7.30 -2.06
CA ALA A 201 -23.35 6.16 -2.22
C ALA A 201 -22.25 6.11 -1.13
N THR A 202 -21.82 7.24 -0.58
CA THR A 202 -20.74 7.29 0.44
C THR A 202 -21.26 7.39 1.88
N ALA A 203 -22.58 7.56 2.08
CA ALA A 203 -23.18 7.83 3.39
C ALA A 203 -22.99 6.73 4.45
N PHE A 204 -22.69 5.50 4.04
CA PHE A 204 -22.51 4.36 4.96
C PHE A 204 -21.11 4.29 5.62
N LEU A 205 -20.18 5.15 5.19
CA LEU A 205 -18.79 5.21 5.65
C LEU A 205 -18.63 6.24 6.79
N LEU A 206 -18.15 7.43 6.45
CA LEU A 206 -17.97 8.58 7.35
C LEU A 206 -18.62 9.82 6.71
N PRO A 207 -18.99 10.84 7.52
CA PRO A 207 -19.40 12.11 6.97
C PRO A 207 -18.22 12.81 6.28
N TRP A 208 -18.46 13.39 5.10
CA TRP A 208 -17.51 14.30 4.48
C TRP A 208 -17.29 15.52 5.38
N LYS A 209 -16.04 15.97 5.47
CA LYS A 209 -15.72 17.22 6.15
C LYS A 209 -16.44 18.38 5.46
N GLU A 210 -17.09 19.23 6.24
CA GLU A 210 -17.79 20.42 5.75
C GLU A 210 -16.89 21.28 4.84
N GLY A 211 -17.43 21.66 3.68
CA GLY A 211 -16.74 22.48 2.67
C GLY A 211 -15.60 21.78 1.92
N TRP A 212 -15.24 20.54 2.27
CA TRP A 212 -14.11 19.86 1.63
C TRP A 212 -14.42 19.51 0.17
N LEU A 213 -15.59 18.95 -0.13
CA LEU A 213 -16.00 18.64 -1.50
C LEU A 213 -16.18 19.93 -2.33
N ASP A 214 -16.74 20.98 -1.73
CA ASP A 214 -16.96 22.28 -2.37
C ASP A 214 -15.66 22.95 -2.81
N TRP A 215 -14.58 22.71 -2.08
CA TRP A 215 -13.25 23.17 -2.46
C TRP A 215 -12.54 22.20 -3.42
N PHE A 216 -12.51 20.91 -3.08
CA PHE A 216 -11.68 19.92 -3.77
C PHE A 216 -12.17 19.62 -5.19
N VAL A 217 -13.47 19.36 -5.38
CA VAL A 217 -14.02 18.96 -6.69
C VAL A 217 -13.80 20.05 -7.75
N PRO A 218 -14.12 21.34 -7.51
CA PRO A 218 -13.86 22.37 -8.51
C PRO A 218 -12.36 22.56 -8.77
N THR A 219 -11.53 22.50 -7.73
CA THR A 219 -10.06 22.66 -7.86
C THR A 219 -9.43 21.54 -8.70
N VAL A 220 -9.86 20.28 -8.52
CA VAL A 220 -9.27 19.15 -9.25
C VAL A 220 -9.79 19.05 -10.70
N THR A 221 -11.03 19.50 -10.94
CA THR A 221 -11.68 19.42 -12.26
C THR A 221 -11.48 20.65 -13.14
N GLN A 222 -10.91 21.73 -12.61
CA GLN A 222 -10.70 22.96 -13.38
C GLN A 222 -9.78 22.74 -14.59
N THR A 223 -10.07 23.44 -15.69
CA THR A 223 -9.33 23.28 -16.96
C THR A 223 -7.99 24.01 -16.98
N LYS A 224 -7.86 25.09 -16.20
CA LYS A 224 -6.65 25.90 -16.10
C LYS A 224 -6.23 26.03 -14.65
N SER A 225 -4.95 25.82 -14.37
CA SER A 225 -4.36 26.10 -13.06
C SER A 225 -4.19 27.60 -12.84
N THR A 226 -4.14 28.01 -11.59
CA THR A 226 -3.86 29.39 -11.19
C THR A 226 -2.41 29.73 -11.53
N ASP A 227 -2.18 30.96 -12.01
CA ASP A 227 -0.85 31.49 -12.31
C ASP A 227 -0.18 31.97 -11.00
N TRP A 228 0.14 31.03 -10.10
CA TRP A 228 0.70 31.31 -8.78
C TRP A 228 2.00 32.11 -8.85
N CYS A 229 2.13 33.10 -7.98
CA CYS A 229 3.32 33.91 -7.80
C CYS A 229 3.75 33.98 -6.33
N ARG A 230 4.97 34.47 -6.08
CA ARG A 230 5.48 34.59 -4.71
C ARG A 230 4.64 35.52 -3.83
N ALA A 231 3.99 36.52 -4.42
CA ALA A 231 3.20 37.50 -3.68
C ALA A 231 1.92 36.87 -3.08
N ASP A 232 1.39 35.80 -3.67
CA ASP A 232 0.21 35.09 -3.17
C ASP A 232 0.45 34.47 -1.79
N PHE A 233 1.72 34.18 -1.49
CA PHE A 233 2.21 33.55 -0.26
C PHE A 233 2.96 34.54 0.66
N SER A 234 2.65 35.84 0.53
CA SER A 234 3.26 36.91 1.33
C SER A 234 2.78 36.96 2.79
N GLU A 235 1.67 36.29 3.10
CA GLU A 235 1.13 36.14 4.45
C GLU A 235 2.01 35.22 5.33
N ASP A 236 1.78 35.25 6.65
CA ASP A 236 2.47 34.34 7.58
C ASP A 236 2.14 32.88 7.21
N ALA A 237 3.16 32.04 7.02
CA ALA A 237 3.01 30.62 6.70
C ALA A 237 2.22 29.84 7.79
N GLY A 238 2.12 30.40 9.00
CA GLY A 238 1.26 29.87 10.05
C GLY A 238 -0.23 30.19 9.91
N SER A 239 -0.61 31.12 9.04
CA SER A 239 -1.99 31.55 8.87
C SER A 239 -2.84 30.56 8.08
N GLU A 240 -4.13 30.52 8.37
CA GLU A 240 -5.10 29.68 7.67
C GLU A 240 -5.20 29.99 6.17
N PRO A 241 -5.27 31.27 5.72
CA PRO A 241 -5.35 31.56 4.29
C PRO A 241 -4.08 31.14 3.54
N TRP A 242 -2.91 31.26 4.16
CA TRP A 242 -1.66 30.75 3.58
C TRP A 242 -1.72 29.24 3.38
N ARG A 243 -2.12 28.48 4.42
CA ARG A 243 -2.23 27.01 4.34
C ARG A 243 -3.23 26.58 3.28
N HIS A 244 -4.37 27.27 3.21
CA HIS A 244 -5.38 27.02 2.18
C HIS A 244 -4.83 27.25 0.77
N LYS A 245 -4.19 28.39 0.49
CA LYS A 245 -3.54 28.67 -0.81
C LYS A 245 -2.51 27.60 -1.18
N PHE A 246 -1.71 27.17 -0.20
CA PHE A 246 -0.69 26.14 -0.42
C PHE A 246 -1.30 24.79 -0.78
N SER A 247 -2.32 24.35 -0.04
CA SER A 247 -3.05 23.12 -0.36
C SER A 247 -3.74 23.22 -1.72
N THR A 248 -4.36 24.35 -2.07
CA THR A 248 -4.95 24.57 -3.40
C THR A 248 -3.90 24.40 -4.48
N MET A 249 -2.73 25.06 -4.37
CA MET A 249 -1.63 24.90 -5.33
C MET A 249 -1.20 23.44 -5.51
N GLN A 250 -1.14 22.64 -4.44
CA GLN A 250 -0.82 21.21 -4.52
C GLN A 250 -1.91 20.42 -5.28
N VAL A 251 -3.19 20.66 -4.98
CA VAL A 251 -4.31 20.01 -5.68
C VAL A 251 -4.32 20.41 -7.16
N GLU A 252 -4.05 21.66 -7.50
CA GLU A 252 -3.96 22.11 -8.89
C GLU A 252 -2.81 21.44 -9.66
N PHE A 253 -1.68 21.18 -8.99
CA PHE A 253 -0.58 20.41 -9.57
C PHE A 253 -1.02 18.97 -9.85
N ILE A 254 -1.67 18.32 -8.89
CA ILE A 254 -2.21 16.96 -9.04
C ILE A 254 -3.22 16.90 -10.18
N ALA A 255 -4.12 17.89 -10.26
CA ALA A 255 -5.08 18.04 -11.34
C ALA A 255 -4.40 18.13 -12.71
N ALA A 256 -3.30 18.89 -12.81
CA ALA A 256 -2.52 19.01 -14.04
C ALA A 256 -1.85 17.67 -14.42
N GLN A 257 -1.31 16.93 -13.45
CA GLN A 257 -0.74 15.60 -13.71
C GLN A 257 -1.81 14.59 -14.13
N TRP A 258 -2.99 14.64 -13.51
CA TRP A 258 -4.11 13.78 -13.87
C TRP A 258 -4.55 14.02 -15.31
N ARG A 259 -4.68 15.28 -15.74
CA ARG A 259 -4.93 15.64 -17.14
C ARG A 259 -3.83 15.19 -18.10
N ALA A 260 -2.59 15.04 -17.62
CA ALA A 260 -1.47 14.49 -18.38
C ALA A 260 -1.44 12.94 -18.43
N GLY A 261 -2.44 12.27 -17.86
CA GLY A 261 -2.58 10.80 -17.89
C GLY A 261 -2.04 10.07 -16.66
N VAL A 262 -1.57 10.79 -15.63
CA VAL A 262 -1.17 10.15 -14.36
C VAL A 262 -2.42 9.75 -13.57
N PRO A 263 -2.48 8.54 -12.97
CA PRO A 263 -3.61 8.18 -12.11
C PRO A 263 -3.82 9.19 -10.98
N LEU A 264 -5.05 9.66 -10.78
CA LEU A 264 -5.37 10.65 -9.75
C LEU A 264 -4.99 10.14 -8.35
N THR A 265 -5.25 8.86 -8.04
CA THR A 265 -4.83 8.20 -6.80
C THR A 265 -3.32 8.26 -6.55
N ARG A 266 -2.48 8.19 -7.59
CA ARG A 266 -1.04 8.36 -7.45
C ARG A 266 -0.69 9.79 -7.03
N GLY A 267 -1.37 10.78 -7.60
CA GLY A 267 -1.24 12.18 -7.21
C GLY A 267 -1.65 12.42 -5.76
N LEU A 268 -2.74 11.80 -5.29
CA LEU A 268 -3.20 11.90 -3.90
C LEU A 268 -2.24 11.23 -2.91
N LEU A 269 -1.67 10.07 -3.26
CA LEU A 269 -0.60 9.45 -2.45
C LEU A 269 0.62 10.38 -2.30
N ALA A 270 1.02 11.05 -3.38
CA ALA A 270 2.10 12.04 -3.32
C ALA A 270 1.71 13.25 -2.47
N TRP A 271 0.44 13.67 -2.55
CA TRP A 271 -0.08 14.79 -1.77
C TRP A 271 0.02 14.55 -0.27
N ASP A 272 -0.36 13.36 0.21
CA ASP A 272 -0.30 13.00 1.62
C ASP A 272 1.12 13.12 2.16
N LYS A 273 2.09 12.54 1.43
CA LYS A 273 3.52 12.58 1.78
C LYS A 273 4.08 13.99 1.74
N TRP A 274 3.70 14.79 0.74
CA TRP A 274 4.11 16.19 0.69
C TRP A 274 3.50 17.01 1.81
N SER A 275 2.21 16.83 2.09
CA SER A 275 1.50 17.53 3.16
C SER A 275 2.14 17.26 4.52
N GLU A 276 2.50 16.01 4.82
CA GLU A 276 3.24 15.64 6.03
C GLU A 276 4.59 16.37 6.12
N LEU A 277 5.38 16.30 5.04
CA LEU A 277 6.71 16.91 4.97
C LEU A 277 6.64 18.43 5.14
N PHE A 278 5.73 19.08 4.43
CA PHE A 278 5.55 20.52 4.50
C PHE A 278 4.99 20.95 5.86
N HIS A 279 4.03 20.21 6.44
CA HIS A 279 3.53 20.48 7.79
C HIS A 279 4.66 20.44 8.82
N ALA A 280 5.49 19.39 8.81
CA ALA A 280 6.64 19.28 9.71
C ALA A 280 7.67 20.41 9.51
N GLN A 281 7.84 20.87 8.27
CA GLN A 281 8.71 22.00 7.93
C GLN A 281 8.12 23.33 8.43
N PHE A 282 6.83 23.59 8.25
CA PHE A 282 6.16 24.79 8.75
C PHE A 282 6.21 24.87 10.27
N GLU A 283 5.88 23.79 10.97
CA GLU A 283 5.92 23.75 12.44
C GLU A 283 7.32 24.06 12.99
N ALA A 284 8.36 23.50 12.37
CA ALA A 284 9.74 23.80 12.76
C ALA A 284 10.08 25.29 12.59
N VAL A 285 9.64 25.90 11.49
CA VAL A 285 9.90 27.32 11.22
C VAL A 285 9.09 28.23 12.15
N ILE A 286 7.79 27.97 12.36
CA ILE A 286 6.94 28.72 13.29
C ILE A 286 7.54 28.69 14.69
N LYS A 287 7.99 27.51 15.16
CA LYS A 287 8.67 27.37 16.46
C LYS A 287 9.96 28.20 16.52
N SER A 288 10.75 28.25 15.44
CA SER A 288 11.97 29.05 15.38
C SER A 288 11.69 30.57 15.43
N GLN A 289 10.66 31.04 14.72
CA GLN A 289 10.27 32.45 14.73
C GLN A 289 9.77 32.91 16.11
N LYS A 290 8.99 32.08 16.80
CA LYS A 290 8.54 32.33 18.18
C LYS A 290 9.72 32.45 19.15
N ARG A 291 10.79 31.67 18.97
CA ARG A 291 12.03 31.76 19.76
C ARG A 291 12.81 33.05 19.47
N HIS A 292 12.94 33.46 18.21
CA HIS A 292 13.66 34.68 17.84
C HIS A 292 12.97 35.97 18.33
N LYS A 293 11.63 36.02 18.33
CA LYS A 293 10.87 37.14 18.91
C LYS A 293 11.14 37.37 20.41
N ARG A 294 11.74 36.39 21.12
CA ARG A 294 12.03 36.47 22.57
C ARG A 294 13.45 36.93 22.94
N GLY A 295 14.35 37.25 22.00
CA GLY A 295 15.67 37.77 22.45
C GLY A 295 16.78 38.08 21.45
N GLN A 296 16.63 37.88 20.14
CA GLN A 296 17.72 38.19 19.19
C GLN A 296 17.18 38.68 17.85
N LYS A 297 17.89 39.65 17.22
CA LYS A 297 17.59 40.19 15.89
C LYS A 297 17.23 39.06 14.93
N ALA A 298 15.98 39.04 14.47
CA ALA A 298 15.46 37.98 13.63
C ALA A 298 16.23 37.95 12.30
N LYS A 299 16.96 36.87 12.06
CA LYS A 299 17.47 36.57 10.72
C LYS A 299 16.26 36.24 9.86
N VAL A 300 15.95 37.06 8.86
CA VAL A 300 14.83 36.84 7.95
C VAL A 300 15.00 35.46 7.32
N ILE A 301 14.16 34.51 7.73
CA ILE A 301 14.13 33.19 7.12
C ILE A 301 13.49 33.40 5.75
N SER A 302 14.28 33.21 4.69
CA SER A 302 13.80 33.36 3.31
C SER A 302 12.58 32.49 3.06
N LEU A 303 11.54 33.07 2.45
CA LEU A 303 10.32 32.38 2.05
C LEU A 303 10.60 31.17 1.13
N SER A 304 11.73 31.17 0.42
CA SER A 304 12.16 30.03 -0.41
C SER A 304 12.37 28.73 0.38
N ARG A 305 12.61 28.81 1.69
CA ARG A 305 12.72 27.65 2.57
C ARG A 305 11.37 27.01 2.91
N TYR A 306 10.25 27.55 2.45
CA TYR A 306 8.92 26.96 2.69
C TYR A 306 8.49 26.01 1.56
N PHE A 307 8.93 26.30 0.34
CA PHE A 307 8.50 25.58 -0.87
C PHE A 307 9.47 24.51 -1.33
N ILE A 308 10.68 24.48 -0.78
CA ILE A 308 11.70 23.50 -1.12
C ILE A 308 11.82 22.53 0.05
N PRO A 309 11.37 21.27 -0.11
CA PRO A 309 11.64 20.22 0.84
C PRO A 309 13.14 20.14 1.16
N GLN A 310 13.48 19.95 2.44
CA GLN A 310 14.87 19.65 2.79
C GLN A 310 15.22 18.25 2.27
N ALA A 311 16.21 18.13 1.38
CA ALA A 311 16.61 16.85 0.77
C ALA A 311 16.76 15.72 1.81
N ARG A 312 17.50 15.95 2.91
CA ARG A 312 17.64 14.96 4.00
C ARG A 312 16.33 14.50 4.64
N LYS A 313 15.31 15.37 4.69
CA LYS A 313 13.99 15.01 5.22
C LYS A 313 13.17 14.28 4.15
N LEU A 314 13.33 14.67 2.89
CA LEU A 314 12.73 14.00 1.75
C LEU A 314 13.21 12.55 1.70
N ASP A 315 14.52 12.32 1.76
CA ASP A 315 15.11 10.96 1.76
C ASP A 315 14.53 10.12 2.90
N LYS A 316 14.48 10.66 4.13
CA LYS A 316 13.92 9.95 5.29
C LYS A 316 12.43 9.60 5.15
N ILE A 317 11.64 10.42 4.47
CA ILE A 317 10.18 10.19 4.31
C ILE A 317 9.90 9.26 3.13
N LEU A 318 10.73 9.32 2.09
CA LEU A 318 10.56 8.51 0.89
C LEU A 318 11.19 7.11 1.00
N GLY A 319 12.10 6.89 1.97
CA GLY A 319 12.77 5.61 2.19
C GLY A 319 14.14 5.60 1.55
#